data_AF-A0A4D6Y1P7-F1
#
_entry.id   AF-A0A4D6Y1P7-F1
#
_cell.length_a   1.000
_cell.length_b   1.000
_cell.length_c   1.000
_cell.angle_alpha   90.00
_cell.angle_beta   90.00
_cell.angle_gamma   90.00
#
_symmetry.space_group_name_H-M   'P 1'
#
loop_
_entity.id
_entity.type
_entity.pdbx_description
1 polymer ?
#
loop_
_entity_poly.entity_id
_entity_poly.type
_entity_poly.pdbx_seq_one_letter_code
_entity_poly.pdbx_strand_id
1 'polypeptide(L)'
;MNIVNNTLNIKKILKILPHRYPFLLIDQVIKFEKFKYLQAIKNCTVNEPYFQGHFPNEPIFPGVLIVEAMAQAAGILIHKSLGKLNINKLYHFVGIDNTRFKKIVIPGDQMFIEVTILKSNKNILVFKNIALVNNNIICKSDIRFAKKYLF
;
A
#
# COMPACT_ATOMS: atom_id res chain seq x y z
N MET A 1 13.41 -5.40 -23.80
CA MET A 1 12.87 -4.25 -23.04
C MET A 1 13.49 -4.28 -21.66
N ASN A 2 14.44 -3.39 -21.36
CA ASN A 2 15.20 -3.44 -20.10
C ASN A 2 14.28 -3.08 -18.93
N ILE A 3 13.82 -4.07 -18.19
CA ILE A 3 13.10 -3.85 -16.94
C ILE A 3 14.14 -3.35 -15.92
N VAL A 4 14.21 -2.04 -15.74
CA VAL A 4 14.97 -1.47 -14.64
C VAL A 4 14.27 -1.90 -13.34
N ASN A 5 14.84 -2.90 -12.66
CA ASN A 5 14.33 -3.40 -11.38
C ASN A 5 14.56 -2.36 -10.28
N ASN A 6 13.65 -1.39 -10.20
CA ASN A 6 13.69 -0.37 -9.16
C ASN A 6 13.18 -0.92 -7.82
N THR A 7 14.06 -1.53 -7.04
CA THR A 7 13.75 -2.08 -5.71
C THR A 7 13.98 -1.08 -4.58
N LEU A 8 13.16 -1.14 -3.52
CA LEU A 8 13.33 -0.39 -2.28
C LEU A 8 13.26 -1.33 -1.07
N ASN A 9 14.27 -1.29 -0.22
CA ASN A 9 14.26 -1.97 1.08
C ASN A 9 13.68 -1.07 2.17
N ILE A 10 13.50 -1.64 3.37
CA ILE A 10 12.91 -0.93 4.52
C ILE A 10 13.62 0.38 4.87
N LYS A 11 14.97 0.44 4.78
CA LYS A 11 15.73 1.67 5.05
C LYS A 11 15.36 2.81 4.09
N LYS A 12 15.10 2.50 2.82
CA LYS A 12 14.63 3.49 1.83
C LYS A 12 13.17 3.85 2.08
N ILE A 13 12.33 2.88 2.42
CA ILE A 13 10.90 3.11 2.72
C ILE A 13 10.74 4.03 3.92
N LEU A 14 11.50 3.84 5.00
CA LEU A 14 11.47 4.69 6.20
C LEU A 14 11.84 6.16 5.95
N LYS A 15 12.62 6.45 4.89
CA LYS A 15 12.94 7.82 4.46
C LYS A 15 11.82 8.45 3.65
N ILE A 16 10.96 7.64 3.04
CA ILE A 16 9.88 8.06 2.14
C ILE A 16 8.58 8.24 2.93
N LEU A 17 8.19 7.20 3.67
CA LEU A 17 6.97 7.17 4.45
C LEU A 17 7.23 7.69 5.87
N PRO A 18 6.33 8.53 6.41
CA PRO A 18 6.39 8.95 7.80
C PRO A 18 5.88 7.88 8.77
N HIS A 19 5.13 6.88 8.30
CA HIS A 19 4.59 5.80 9.13
C HIS A 19 5.69 5.04 9.87
N ARG A 20 5.41 4.64 11.11
CA ARG A 20 6.30 3.87 11.98
C ARG A 20 5.49 2.76 12.65
N TYR A 21 6.16 1.89 13.39
CA TYR A 21 5.50 0.87 14.20
C TYR A 21 4.41 1.50 15.09
N PRO A 22 3.22 0.89 15.22
CA PRO A 22 2.78 -0.38 14.61
C PRO A 22 2.05 -0.24 13.26
N PHE A 23 2.20 0.90 12.56
CA PHE A 23 1.37 1.26 11.41
C PHE A 23 2.12 1.44 10.09
N LEU A 24 3.40 1.04 10.02
CA LEU A 24 4.11 0.90 8.74
C LEU A 24 3.91 -0.52 8.23
N LEU A 25 3.24 -0.67 7.08
CA LEU A 25 2.76 -1.97 6.57
C LEU A 25 3.39 -2.36 5.23
N ILE A 26 4.45 -1.69 4.78
CA ILE A 26 5.18 -2.04 3.57
C ILE A 26 6.62 -2.41 3.93
N ASP A 27 6.99 -3.65 3.66
CA ASP A 27 8.31 -4.20 4.01
C ASP A 27 9.32 -3.96 2.89
N GLN A 28 8.87 -4.08 1.64
CA GLN A 28 9.72 -3.99 0.46
C GLN A 28 8.92 -3.49 -0.77
N VAL A 29 9.59 -2.77 -1.66
CA VAL A 29 9.13 -2.55 -3.03
C VAL A 29 9.99 -3.37 -3.97
N ILE A 30 9.38 -4.21 -4.78
CA ILE A 30 10.10 -5.11 -5.71
C ILE A 30 10.27 -4.50 -7.09
N LYS A 31 9.34 -3.67 -7.55
CA LYS A 31 9.47 -2.93 -8.82
C LYS A 31 8.51 -1.74 -8.85
N PHE A 32 8.88 -0.70 -9.59
CA PHE A 32 7.98 0.41 -9.90
C PHE A 32 8.40 1.14 -11.18
N GLU A 33 7.42 1.79 -11.80
CA GLU A 33 7.58 2.73 -12.90
C GLU A 33 6.92 4.05 -12.48
N LYS A 34 7.69 5.15 -12.51
CA LYS A 34 7.21 6.47 -12.10
C LYS A 34 5.95 6.85 -12.88
N PHE A 35 5.00 7.49 -12.21
CA PHE A 35 3.71 7.94 -12.75
C PHE A 35 2.81 6.83 -13.29
N LYS A 36 3.11 5.55 -13.04
CA LYS A 36 2.34 4.44 -13.61
C LYS A 36 2.00 3.37 -12.59
N TYR A 37 2.98 2.64 -12.07
CA TYR A 37 2.72 1.46 -11.24
C TYR A 37 3.79 1.20 -10.19
N LEU A 38 3.43 0.48 -9.13
CA LEU A 38 4.36 -0.05 -8.13
C LEU A 38 3.85 -1.41 -7.61
N GLN A 39 4.79 -2.33 -7.35
CA GLN A 39 4.51 -3.60 -6.68
C GLN A 39 5.35 -3.69 -5.39
N ALA A 40 4.67 -3.91 -4.27
CA ALA A 40 5.24 -4.00 -2.94
C ALA A 40 4.91 -5.33 -2.26
N ILE A 41 5.62 -5.60 -1.17
CA ILE A 41 5.43 -6.77 -0.32
C ILE A 41 5.03 -6.31 1.09
N LYS A 42 4.02 -6.98 1.63
CA LYS A 42 3.69 -7.03 3.04
C LYS A 42 3.73 -8.49 3.50
N ASN A 43 4.69 -8.83 4.35
CA ASN A 43 4.75 -10.11 5.05
C ASN A 43 3.78 -10.08 6.23
N CYS A 44 3.00 -11.15 6.36
CA CYS A 44 2.06 -11.34 7.46
C CYS A 44 2.68 -12.32 8.46
N THR A 45 2.99 -11.86 9.67
CA THR A 45 3.55 -12.71 10.73
C THR A 45 2.67 -12.68 11.98
N VAL A 46 2.56 -13.81 12.68
CA VAL A 46 1.77 -13.89 13.93
C VAL A 46 2.31 -12.95 15.01
N ASN A 47 3.57 -12.53 14.89
CA ASN A 47 4.23 -11.59 15.79
C ASN A 47 3.83 -10.11 15.58
N GLU A 48 2.76 -9.83 14.82
CA GLU A 48 2.22 -8.48 14.66
C GLU A 48 1.14 -8.18 15.72
N PRO A 49 1.11 -6.95 16.26
CA PRO A 49 0.35 -6.66 17.49
C PRO A 49 -1.16 -6.85 17.35
N TYR A 50 -1.72 -6.66 16.15
CA TYR A 50 -3.15 -6.76 15.93
C TYR A 50 -3.67 -8.21 15.90
N PHE A 51 -2.82 -9.22 15.69
CA PHE A 51 -3.27 -10.63 15.74
C PHE A 51 -3.67 -11.09 17.13
N GLN A 52 -3.18 -10.44 18.19
CA GLN A 52 -3.62 -10.70 19.57
C GLN A 52 -5.13 -10.46 19.76
N GLY A 53 -5.70 -9.56 18.96
CA GLY A 53 -7.13 -9.19 19.04
C GLY A 53 -7.96 -9.55 17.81
N HIS A 54 -7.35 -9.99 16.71
CA HIS A 54 -8.06 -10.24 15.45
C HIS A 54 -7.66 -11.58 14.79
N PHE A 55 -8.13 -12.71 15.29
CA PHE A 55 -8.85 -12.92 16.56
C PHE A 55 -8.03 -13.89 17.43
N PRO A 56 -8.19 -13.89 18.78
CA PRO A 56 -7.31 -14.64 19.70
C PRO A 56 -7.05 -16.12 19.36
N ASN A 57 -8.03 -16.81 18.74
CA ASN A 57 -7.90 -18.23 18.34
C ASN A 57 -7.93 -18.43 16.82
N GLU A 58 -8.11 -17.37 16.05
CA GLU A 58 -8.24 -17.39 14.59
C GLU A 58 -7.57 -16.13 14.02
N PRO A 59 -6.23 -16.12 13.92
CA PRO A 59 -5.50 -14.93 13.50
C PRO A 59 -5.77 -14.64 12.02
N ILE A 60 -6.51 -13.58 11.77
CA ILE A 60 -6.89 -13.12 10.42
C ILE A 60 -6.33 -11.71 10.24
N PHE A 61 -5.65 -11.45 9.13
CA PHE A 61 -5.14 -10.11 8.85
C PHE A 61 -6.33 -9.16 8.63
N PRO A 62 -6.46 -8.05 9.37
CA PRO A 62 -7.61 -7.16 9.25
C PRO A 62 -7.73 -6.57 7.83
N GLY A 63 -8.89 -6.72 7.20
CA GLY A 63 -9.11 -6.25 5.82
C GLY A 63 -8.81 -4.76 5.63
N VAL A 64 -9.12 -3.92 6.63
CA VAL A 64 -8.81 -2.49 6.61
C VAL A 64 -7.30 -2.21 6.55
N LEU A 65 -6.46 -3.06 7.14
CA LEU A 65 -5.01 -2.91 7.07
C LEU A 65 -4.46 -3.28 5.67
N ILE A 66 -5.20 -4.08 4.90
CA ILE A 66 -4.87 -4.35 3.49
C ILE A 66 -5.03 -3.06 2.69
N VAL A 67 -6.13 -2.33 2.92
CA VAL A 67 -6.40 -1.05 2.27
C VAL A 67 -5.38 0.01 2.71
N GLU A 68 -5.02 0.04 3.99
CA GLU A 68 -3.95 0.91 4.48
C GLU A 68 -2.60 0.59 3.82
N ALA A 69 -2.23 -0.68 3.70
CA ALA A 69 -1.00 -1.07 3.02
C ALA A 69 -1.02 -0.65 1.53
N MET A 70 -2.15 -0.79 0.84
CA MET A 70 -2.34 -0.25 -0.52
C MET A 70 -2.15 1.27 -0.56
N ALA A 71 -2.71 2.01 0.40
CA ALA A 71 -2.55 3.46 0.51
C ALA A 71 -1.08 3.86 0.71
N GLN A 72 -0.35 3.14 1.56
CA GLN A 72 1.09 3.37 1.78
C GLN A 72 1.92 3.08 0.52
N ALA A 73 1.62 1.99 -0.19
CA ALA A 73 2.26 1.66 -1.46
C ALA A 73 2.03 2.76 -2.52
N ALA A 74 0.80 3.28 -2.61
CA ALA A 74 0.47 4.43 -3.45
C ALA A 74 1.26 5.69 -3.04
N GLY A 75 1.38 5.96 -1.73
CA GLY A 75 2.19 7.05 -1.20
C GLY A 75 3.66 6.96 -1.60
N ILE A 76 4.24 5.76 -1.61
CA ILE A 76 5.61 5.52 -2.11
C ILE A 76 5.70 5.83 -3.61
N LEU A 77 4.75 5.35 -4.42
CA LEU A 77 4.73 5.61 -5.86
C LEU A 77 4.65 7.12 -6.16
N ILE A 78 3.79 7.86 -5.44
CA ILE A 78 3.68 9.31 -5.57
C ILE A 78 5.01 9.99 -5.26
N HIS A 79 5.65 9.63 -4.14
CA HIS A 79 6.94 10.19 -3.76
C HIS A 79 8.01 9.92 -4.83
N LYS A 80 8.11 8.69 -5.34
CA LYS A 80 9.10 8.32 -6.36
C LYS A 80 8.84 8.98 -7.72
N SER A 81 7.60 9.36 -7.99
CA SER A 81 7.19 10.06 -9.20
C SER A 81 7.49 11.56 -9.11
N LEU A 82 7.17 12.21 -7.98
CA LEU A 82 7.29 13.66 -7.80
C LEU A 82 8.64 14.12 -7.20
N GLY A 83 9.43 13.20 -6.66
CA GLY A 83 10.86 13.40 -6.44
C GLY A 83 11.31 14.04 -5.12
N LYS A 84 10.43 14.60 -4.26
CA LYS A 84 10.87 15.21 -2.97
C LYS A 84 9.76 15.58 -1.97
N LEU A 85 8.60 14.93 -2.01
CA LEU A 85 7.45 15.36 -1.21
C LEU A 85 7.20 14.41 -0.03
N ASN A 86 7.04 14.96 1.17
CA ASN A 86 6.46 14.22 2.30
C ASN A 86 4.97 14.09 2.02
N ILE A 87 4.53 12.90 1.62
CA ILE A 87 3.17 12.66 1.14
C ILE A 87 2.11 13.14 2.14
N ASN A 88 2.33 12.90 3.43
CA ASN A 88 1.41 13.30 4.50
C ASN A 88 1.42 14.81 4.77
N LYS A 89 2.32 15.60 4.19
CA LYS A 89 2.22 17.08 4.22
C LYS A 89 1.31 17.62 3.12
N LEU A 90 1.15 16.88 2.03
CA LEU A 90 0.53 17.40 0.82
C LEU A 90 -0.77 16.74 0.44
N TYR A 91 -0.94 15.46 0.78
CA TYR A 91 -2.12 14.70 0.42
C TYR A 91 -2.77 14.07 1.64
N HIS A 92 -4.10 14.11 1.67
CA HIS A 92 -4.93 13.30 2.55
C HIS A 92 -5.43 12.09 1.78
N PHE A 93 -5.52 10.94 2.46
CA PHE A 93 -6.34 9.83 2.01
C PHE A 93 -7.80 10.21 2.24
N VAL A 94 -8.58 10.39 1.18
CA VAL A 94 -9.91 11.02 1.24
C VAL A 94 -11.06 10.13 0.79
N GLY A 95 -10.78 8.95 0.23
CA GLY A 95 -11.87 8.10 -0.25
C GLY A 95 -11.41 6.73 -0.71
N ILE A 96 -12.30 5.76 -0.51
CA ILE A 96 -12.16 4.36 -0.85
C ILE A 96 -13.40 3.96 -1.63
N ASP A 97 -13.21 3.46 -2.85
CA ASP A 97 -14.30 2.97 -3.70
C ASP A 97 -14.04 1.55 -4.16
N ASN A 98 -15.11 0.85 -4.54
CA ASN A 98 -15.05 -0.47 -5.19
C ASN A 98 -14.27 -1.55 -4.42
N THR A 99 -14.12 -1.38 -3.11
CA THR A 99 -13.36 -2.32 -2.27
C THR A 99 -14.09 -3.65 -2.15
N ARG A 100 -13.37 -4.74 -2.39
CA ARG A 100 -13.88 -6.11 -2.21
C ARG A 100 -12.78 -6.98 -1.61
N PHE A 101 -13.04 -7.53 -0.43
CA PHE A 101 -12.24 -8.58 0.20
C PHE A 101 -12.78 -9.93 -0.30
N LYS A 102 -11.92 -10.71 -0.95
CA LYS A 102 -12.31 -11.96 -1.61
C LYS A 102 -11.90 -13.21 -0.83
N LYS A 103 -10.78 -13.13 -0.11
CA LYS A 103 -10.20 -14.23 0.67
C LYS A 103 -9.56 -13.63 1.92
N ILE A 104 -9.55 -14.41 2.99
CA ILE A 104 -8.80 -14.08 4.21
C ILE A 104 -7.30 -14.18 3.94
N VAL A 105 -6.52 -13.49 4.77
CA VAL A 105 -5.06 -13.54 4.80
C VAL A 105 -4.67 -13.92 6.22
N ILE A 106 -3.72 -14.82 6.39
CA ILE A 106 -3.33 -15.40 7.67
C ILE A 106 -1.83 -15.27 7.91
N PRO A 107 -1.33 -15.45 9.15
CA PRO A 107 0.10 -15.54 9.41
C PRO A 107 0.80 -16.58 8.52
N GLY A 108 1.96 -16.20 7.97
CA GLY A 108 2.72 -17.00 7.00
C GLY A 108 2.50 -16.57 5.56
N ASP A 109 1.42 -15.86 5.25
CA ASP A 109 1.19 -15.32 3.92
C ASP A 109 2.19 -14.21 3.58
N GLN A 110 2.61 -14.18 2.31
CA GLN A 110 3.27 -13.03 1.70
C GLN A 110 2.29 -12.34 0.76
N MET A 111 1.91 -11.12 1.11
CA MET A 111 0.99 -10.31 0.33
C MET A 111 1.74 -9.42 -0.65
N PHE A 112 1.45 -9.60 -1.94
CA PHE A 112 1.92 -8.71 -3.00
C PHE A 112 0.87 -7.63 -3.25
N ILE A 113 1.28 -6.39 -3.14
CA ILE A 113 0.42 -5.22 -3.30
C ILE A 113 0.79 -4.52 -4.59
N GLU A 114 -0.13 -4.50 -5.55
CA GLU A 114 -0.01 -3.81 -6.82
C GLU A 114 -0.85 -2.55 -6.81
N VAL A 115 -0.22 -1.41 -7.12
CA VAL A 115 -0.89 -0.12 -7.23
C VAL A 115 -0.63 0.48 -8.61
N THR A 116 -1.67 0.95 -9.27
CA THR A 116 -1.61 1.59 -10.59
C THR A 116 -2.35 2.92 -10.56
N ILE A 117 -1.74 3.98 -11.09
CA ILE A 117 -2.40 5.28 -11.22
C ILE A 117 -3.48 5.16 -12.30
N LEU A 118 -4.74 5.38 -11.90
CA LEU A 118 -5.88 5.46 -12.83
C LEU A 118 -6.09 6.87 -13.36
N LYS A 119 -5.99 7.85 -12.46
CA LYS A 119 -6.26 9.25 -12.76
C LYS A 119 -5.32 10.13 -11.96
N SER A 120 -4.73 11.11 -12.61
CA SER A 120 -3.93 12.14 -11.97
C SER A 120 -4.31 13.50 -12.54
N ASN A 121 -4.84 14.38 -11.70
CA ASN A 121 -5.01 15.79 -12.03
C ASN A 121 -4.33 16.67 -10.97
N LYS A 122 -4.45 18.00 -11.10
CA LYS A 122 -3.76 18.96 -10.21
C LYS A 122 -4.07 18.75 -8.72
N ASN A 123 -5.22 18.18 -8.38
CA ASN A 123 -5.80 18.17 -7.05
C ASN A 123 -6.01 16.76 -6.47
N ILE A 124 -6.30 15.79 -7.33
CA ILE A 124 -6.74 14.43 -6.97
C ILE A 124 -5.92 13.39 -7.72
N LEU A 125 -5.51 12.36 -6.99
CA LEU A 125 -4.89 11.15 -7.49
C LEU A 125 -5.81 9.96 -7.17
N VAL A 126 -6.05 9.11 -8.14
CA VAL A 126 -6.85 7.89 -8.00
C VAL A 126 -6.03 6.69 -8.41
N PHE A 127 -6.01 5.66 -7.57
CA PHE A 127 -5.24 4.44 -7.75
C PHE A 127 -6.16 3.24 -7.82
N LYS A 128 -5.91 2.32 -8.75
CA LYS A 128 -6.45 0.96 -8.74
C LYS A 128 -5.46 0.07 -8.02
N ASN A 129 -5.94 -0.67 -7.04
CA ASN A 129 -5.09 -1.47 -6.17
C ASN A 129 -5.59 -2.92 -6.14
N ILE A 130 -4.65 -3.85 -6.15
CA ILE A 130 -4.88 -5.29 -6.06
C ILE A 130 -3.89 -5.84 -5.04
N ALA A 131 -4.37 -6.68 -4.13
CA ALA A 131 -3.51 -7.48 -3.28
C ALA A 131 -3.67 -8.96 -3.64
N LEU A 132 -2.53 -9.65 -3.68
CA LEU A 132 -2.39 -11.04 -4.10
C LEU A 132 -1.67 -11.85 -3.01
N VAL A 133 -2.12 -13.08 -2.79
CA VAL A 133 -1.39 -14.12 -2.05
C VAL A 133 -1.41 -15.37 -2.91
N ASN A 134 -0.26 -16.01 -3.13
CA ASN A 134 -0.13 -17.19 -4.01
C ASN A 134 -0.82 -16.98 -5.37
N ASN A 135 -0.57 -15.83 -6.01
CA ASN A 135 -1.17 -15.40 -7.29
C ASN A 135 -2.71 -15.28 -7.31
N ASN A 136 -3.39 -15.39 -6.16
CA ASN A 136 -4.83 -15.21 -6.04
C ASN A 136 -5.16 -13.80 -5.57
N ILE A 137 -6.13 -13.13 -6.21
CA ILE A 137 -6.61 -11.82 -5.74
C ILE A 137 -7.34 -12.00 -4.41
N ILE A 138 -6.80 -11.40 -3.35
CA ILE A 138 -7.40 -11.41 -2.00
C ILE A 138 -8.18 -10.12 -1.71
N CYS A 139 -7.78 -9.00 -2.34
CA CYS A 139 -8.45 -7.71 -2.20
C CYS A 139 -8.27 -6.88 -3.47
N LYS A 140 -9.30 -6.10 -3.83
CA LYS A 140 -9.20 -5.00 -4.79
C LYS A 140 -9.80 -3.74 -4.18
N SER A 141 -9.26 -2.57 -4.51
CA SER A 141 -9.75 -1.29 -4.00
C SER A 141 -9.32 -0.13 -4.90
N ASP A 142 -10.18 0.87 -5.08
CA ASP A 142 -9.81 2.16 -5.67
C ASP A 142 -9.56 3.18 -4.54
N ILE A 143 -8.37 3.75 -4.48
CA ILE A 143 -7.93 4.66 -3.40
C ILE A 143 -7.75 6.07 -3.95
N ARG A 144 -8.28 7.07 -3.24
CA ARG A 144 -8.16 8.48 -3.60
C ARG A 144 -7.34 9.28 -2.61
N PHE A 145 -6.40 10.04 -3.16
CA PHE A 145 -5.67 11.08 -2.45
C PHE A 145 -6.05 12.44 -3.00
N ALA A 146 -6.25 13.41 -2.11
CA ALA A 146 -6.49 14.80 -2.48
C ALA A 146 -5.53 15.73 -1.77
N LYS A 147 -5.19 16.86 -2.39
CA LYS A 147 -4.30 17.84 -1.77
C LYS A 147 -4.92 18.42 -0.51
N LYS A 148 -4.10 18.62 0.53
CA LYS A 148 -4.57 19.04 1.86
C LYS A 148 -5.37 20.33 1.85
N TYR A 149 -4.94 21.37 1.13
CA TYR A 149 -5.59 22.69 1.12
C TYR A 149 -7.05 22.70 0.62
N LEU A 150 -7.56 21.56 0.15
CA LEU A 150 -8.97 21.40 -0.20
C LEU A 150 -9.86 21.18 1.04
N PHE A 151 -9.26 21.05 2.22
CA PHE A 151 -9.87 20.85 3.53
C PHE A 151 -9.16 21.72 4.57
#